data_AF-A0A259MFL3-F1
#
_entry.id   AF-A0A259MFL3-F1
#
_cell.length_a   1.000
_cell.length_b   1.000
_cell.length_c   1.000
_cell.angle_alpha   90.00
_cell.angle_beta   90.00
_cell.angle_gamma   90.00
#
_symmetry.space_group_name_H-M   'P 1'
#
loop_
_entity.id
_entity.type
_entity.pdbx_description
1 polymer ?
#
loop_
_entity_poly.entity_id
_entity_poly.type
_entity_poly.pdbx_seq_one_letter_code
_entity_poly.pdbx_strand_id
1 'polypeptide(L)'
;MTDRDRSAVHTYYRNEFATGNCPPGLAKKNNGCLPPGQAKKLWNVGQPLPPSLVFYPLPAGLLSTLTPPPPGYQYVRVDDDVLLMITATRIITSLVTNLGG
;
A
#
# COMPACT_ATOMS: atom_id res chain seq x y z
N MET A 1 5.69 10.53 4.22
CA MET A 1 4.38 10.09 4.73
C MET A 1 4.33 10.38 6.22
N THR A 2 3.32 11.10 6.71
CA THR A 2 3.18 11.49 8.12
C THR A 2 2.50 10.41 8.94
N ASP A 3 2.56 10.47 10.28
CA ASP A 3 1.85 9.50 11.15
C ASP A 3 0.33 9.55 10.98
N ARG A 4 -0.23 10.75 10.68
CA ARG A 4 -1.64 10.92 10.32
C ARG A 4 -1.97 10.12 9.05
N ASP A 5 -1.15 10.25 8.01
CA ASP A 5 -1.36 9.52 6.75
C ASP A 5 -1.31 8.01 6.99
N ARG A 6 -0.37 7.53 7.81
CA ARG A 6 -0.26 6.10 8.17
C ARG A 6 -1.53 5.60 8.84
N SER A 7 -2.07 6.36 9.80
CA SER A 7 -3.32 6.04 10.48
C SER A 7 -4.53 6.04 9.53
N ALA A 8 -4.60 7.01 8.62
CA ALA A 8 -5.67 7.07 7.60
C ALA A 8 -5.63 5.85 6.67
N VAL A 9 -4.43 5.47 6.20
CA VAL A 9 -4.22 4.26 5.39
C VAL A 9 -4.69 3.01 6.14
N HIS A 10 -4.27 2.81 7.39
CA HIS A 10 -4.71 1.65 8.18
C HIS A 10 -6.22 1.63 8.39
N THR A 11 -6.82 2.79 8.74
CA THR A 11 -8.26 2.89 9.00
C THR A 11 -9.06 2.56 7.74
N TYR A 12 -8.67 3.11 6.59
CA TYR A 12 -9.32 2.86 5.32
C TYR A 12 -9.32 1.36 4.97
N TYR A 13 -8.13 0.73 4.95
CA TYR A 13 -8.03 -0.67 4.55
C TYR A 13 -8.61 -1.65 5.58
N ARG A 14 -8.52 -1.37 6.89
CA ARG A 14 -9.21 -2.17 7.91
C ARG A 14 -10.73 -2.19 7.69
N ASN A 15 -11.32 -1.04 7.34
CA ASN A 15 -12.74 -0.96 7.04
C ASN A 15 -13.09 -1.73 5.76
N GLU A 16 -12.30 -1.60 4.68
CA GLU A 16 -12.48 -2.39 3.45
C GLU A 16 -12.40 -3.91 3.72
N PHE A 17 -11.44 -4.33 4.55
CA PHE A 17 -11.31 -5.74 4.91
C PHE A 17 -12.47 -6.24 5.78
N ALA A 18 -12.93 -5.44 6.73
CA ALA A 18 -14.06 -5.77 7.59
C ALA A 18 -15.38 -5.93 6.81
N THR A 19 -15.55 -5.19 5.71
CA THR A 19 -16.71 -5.31 4.82
C THR A 19 -16.57 -6.43 3.77
N GLY A 20 -15.43 -7.13 3.75
CA GLY A 20 -15.15 -8.24 2.85
C GLY A 20 -14.66 -7.83 1.46
N ASN A 21 -14.32 -6.55 1.26
CA ASN A 21 -13.71 -6.02 0.05
C ASN A 21 -12.19 -6.26 0.10
N CYS A 22 -11.72 -7.36 -0.52
CA CYS A 22 -10.29 -7.55 -0.70
C CYS A 22 -9.81 -6.81 -1.96
N PRO A 23 -8.87 -5.86 -1.85
CA PRO A 23 -8.28 -5.20 -3.00
C PRO A 23 -7.55 -6.21 -3.92
N PRO A 24 -7.36 -5.89 -5.21
CA PRO A 24 -6.63 -6.75 -6.15
C PRO A 24 -5.24 -7.16 -5.61
N GLY A 25 -4.85 -8.42 -5.79
CA GLY A 25 -3.60 -8.94 -5.22
C GLY A 25 -3.70 -9.35 -3.74
N LEU A 26 -4.85 -9.17 -3.08
CA LEU A 26 -5.17 -9.80 -1.78
C LEU A 26 -6.23 -10.88 -1.99
N ALA A 27 -5.94 -12.11 -1.54
CA ALA A 27 -6.88 -13.21 -1.69
C ALA A 27 -7.82 -13.28 -0.48
N LYS A 28 -9.14 -13.29 -0.73
CA LYS A 28 -10.12 -13.62 0.30
C LYS A 28 -9.90 -15.05 0.74
N LYS A 29 -9.44 -15.26 1.97
CA LYS A 29 -9.33 -16.57 2.61
C LYS A 29 -10.29 -16.64 3.80
N ASN A 30 -10.48 -17.84 4.35
CA ASN A 30 -11.41 -18.12 5.45
C ASN A 30 -11.17 -17.30 6.74
N ASN A 31 -10.05 -16.57 6.84
CA ASN A 31 -9.69 -15.71 7.99
C ASN A 31 -9.56 -14.21 7.63
N GLY A 32 -9.97 -13.78 6.44
CA GLY A 32 -9.87 -12.38 5.98
C GLY A 32 -9.10 -12.21 4.65
N CYS A 33 -8.79 -10.95 4.32
CA CYS A 33 -7.96 -10.61 3.16
C CYS A 33 -6.49 -10.83 3.50
N LEU A 34 -5.99 -12.04 3.24
CA LEU A 34 -4.60 -12.37 3.50
C LEU A 34 -3.75 -12.13 2.24
N PRO A 35 -2.54 -11.55 2.39
CA PRO A 35 -1.61 -11.46 1.27
C PRO A 35 -1.32 -12.87 0.71
N PRO A 36 -1.33 -13.04 -0.63
CA PRO A 36 -1.04 -14.30 -1.28
C PRO A 36 0.44 -14.62 -1.15
N GLY A 37 0.81 -15.20 -0.01
CA GLY A 37 2.16 -15.60 0.31
C GLY A 37 2.72 -14.75 1.43
N GLN A 38 3.10 -15.40 2.53
CA GLN A 38 4.09 -14.87 3.48
C GLN A 38 5.49 -14.86 2.84
N ALA A 39 5.56 -14.56 1.54
CA ALA A 39 6.81 -14.49 0.79
C ALA A 39 7.58 -13.27 1.28
N LYS A 40 8.89 -13.42 1.40
CA LYS A 40 9.80 -12.34 1.77
C LYS A 40 9.46 -11.09 0.95
N LYS A 41 9.07 -10.00 1.61
CA LYS A 41 8.80 -8.72 0.96
C LYS A 41 10.04 -8.33 0.15
N LEU A 42 9.86 -8.16 -1.16
CA LEU A 42 10.94 -7.83 -2.10
C LEU A 42 11.20 -6.31 -2.18
N TRP A 43 10.52 -5.52 -1.36
CA TRP A 43 10.58 -4.08 -1.35
C TRP A 43 10.93 -3.55 0.04
N ASN A 44 11.72 -2.49 0.08
CA ASN A 44 12.09 -1.80 1.31
C ASN A 44 12.39 -0.32 1.02
N VAL A 45 12.34 0.52 2.05
CA VAL A 45 12.71 1.94 1.94
C VAL A 45 14.16 2.07 1.46
N GLY A 46 14.39 2.99 0.53
CA GLY A 46 15.69 3.24 -0.09
C GLY A 46 16.01 2.33 -1.28
N GLN A 47 15.15 1.35 -1.59
CA GLN A 47 15.32 0.48 -2.75
C GLN A 47 14.29 0.79 -3.84
N PRO A 48 14.64 0.57 -5.12
CA PRO A 48 13.66 0.64 -6.21
C PRO A 48 12.67 -0.52 -6.09
N LEU A 49 11.39 -0.26 -6.30
CA LEU A 49 10.38 -1.30 -6.43
C LEU A 49 10.72 -2.17 -7.66
N PRO A 50 10.88 -3.50 -7.48
CA PRO A 50 11.21 -4.42 -8.58
C PRO A 50 10.31 -4.25 -9.81
N PRO A 51 10.86 -4.32 -11.04
CA PRO A 51 10.10 -4.12 -12.27
C PRO A 51 8.97 -5.12 -12.47
N SER A 52 9.15 -6.34 -11.98
CA SER A 52 8.18 -7.43 -12.05
C SER A 52 7.02 -7.31 -11.07
N LEU A 53 7.08 -6.42 -10.08
CA LEU A 53 5.99 -6.24 -9.13
C LEU A 53 4.90 -5.33 -9.70
N VAL A 54 3.67 -5.81 -9.60
CA VAL A 54 2.48 -5.04 -9.91
C VAL A 54 2.17 -4.14 -8.72
N PHE A 55 1.94 -2.87 -9.00
CA PHE A 55 1.41 -1.92 -8.03
C PHE A 55 0.08 -1.35 -8.53
N TYR A 56 -0.74 -0.86 -7.61
CA TYR A 56 -2.03 -0.26 -7.90
C TYR A 56 -2.07 1.18 -7.38
N PRO A 57 -2.78 2.10 -8.06
CA PRO A 57 -3.06 3.41 -7.48
C PRO A 57 -3.92 3.25 -6.22
N LEU A 58 -3.78 4.20 -5.30
CA LEU A 58 -4.67 4.25 -4.14
C LEU A 58 -6.09 4.69 -4.56
N PRO A 59 -7.15 4.20 -3.88
CA PRO A 59 -8.50 4.68 -4.11
C PRO A 59 -8.63 6.19 -3.86
N ALA A 60 -9.45 6.87 -4.67
CA ALA A 60 -9.63 8.32 -4.58
C ALA A 60 -10.09 8.80 -3.19
N GLY A 61 -10.96 8.03 -2.54
CA GLY A 61 -11.43 8.32 -1.18
C GLY A 61 -10.34 8.21 -0.12
N LEU A 62 -9.32 7.37 -0.32
CA LEU A 62 -8.15 7.35 0.55
C LEU A 62 -7.23 8.53 0.22
N LEU A 63 -6.91 8.75 -1.06
CA LEU A 63 -6.02 9.83 -1.51
C LEU A 63 -6.46 11.22 -1.03
N SER A 64 -7.76 11.50 -0.96
CA SER A 64 -8.30 12.79 -0.49
C SER A 64 -8.06 13.05 1.00
N THR A 65 -7.76 12.01 1.79
CA THR A 65 -7.48 12.13 3.23
C THR A 65 -5.98 12.24 3.53
N LEU A 66 -5.14 11.89 2.57
CA LEU A 66 -3.68 11.89 2.71
C LEU A 66 -3.10 13.25 2.36
N THR A 67 -1.95 13.53 2.95
CA THR A 67 -1.10 14.64 2.54
C THR A 67 -0.68 14.45 1.08
N PRO A 68 -0.85 15.45 0.18
CA PRO A 68 -0.43 15.33 -1.21
C PRO A 68 1.04 14.91 -1.34
N PRO A 69 1.36 13.98 -2.26
CA PRO A 69 2.75 13.59 -2.47
C PRO A 69 3.54 14.78 -3.05
N PRO A 70 4.83 14.94 -2.69
CA PRO A 70 5.67 15.95 -3.33
C PRO A 70 5.75 15.76 -4.85
N PRO A 71 6.11 16.80 -5.63
CA PRO A 71 6.28 16.68 -7.07
C PRO A 71 7.23 15.54 -7.45
N GLY A 72 6.81 14.68 -8.37
CA GLY A 72 7.59 13.52 -8.81
C GLY A 72 7.43 12.25 -7.95
N TYR A 73 6.55 12.28 -6.94
CA TYR A 73 6.23 11.14 -6.09
C TYR A 73 4.80 10.67 -6.31
N GLN A 74 4.52 9.41 -5.97
CA GLN A 74 3.18 8.85 -5.98
C GLN A 74 2.99 7.87 -4.83
N TYR A 75 1.75 7.81 -4.34
CA TYR A 75 1.32 6.74 -3.46
C TYR A 75 0.83 5.55 -4.29
N VAL A 76 1.33 4.35 -3.96
CA VAL A 76 0.91 3.11 -4.61
C VAL A 76 0.68 2.02 -3.58
N ARG A 77 -0.23 1.09 -3.87
CA ARG A 77 -0.40 -0.13 -3.08
C ARG A 77 0.30 -1.30 -3.77
N VAL A 78 1.04 -2.08 -3.00
CA VAL A 78 1.61 -3.37 -3.41
C VAL A 78 1.17 -4.39 -2.38
N ASP A 79 0.44 -5.41 -2.79
CA ASP A 79 -0.16 -6.41 -1.90
C ASP A 79 -0.86 -5.79 -0.69
N ASP A 80 -0.34 -6.04 0.52
CA ASP A 80 -0.83 -5.58 1.82
C ASP A 80 -0.11 -4.32 2.34
N ASP A 81 0.59 -3.58 1.48
CA ASP A 81 1.41 -2.42 1.84
C ASP A 81 1.08 -1.20 0.97
N VAL A 82 1.28 -0.01 1.54
CA VAL A 82 1.26 1.28 0.82
C VAL A 82 2.65 1.90 0.80
N LEU A 83 3.10 2.28 -0.39
CA LEU A 83 4.41 2.89 -0.65
C LEU A 83 4.23 4.35 -1.04
N LEU A 84 5.14 5.21 -0.57
CA LEU A 84 5.46 6.47 -1.24
C LEU A 84 6.71 6.23 -2.07
N MET A 85 6.64 6.50 -3.37
CA MET A 85 7.67 6.14 -4.33
C MET A 85 7.99 7.31 -5.27
N ILE A 86 9.25 7.47 -5.64
CA ILE A 86 9.68 8.38 -6.71
C ILE A 86 9.25 7.78 -8.05
N THR A 87 8.48 8.51 -8.85
CA THR A 87 7.93 8.01 -10.12
C THR A 87 9.01 7.66 -11.14
N ALA A 88 10.06 8.46 -11.24
CA ALA A 88 11.11 8.27 -12.25
C ALA A 88 12.02 7.05 -11.98
N THR A 89 12.35 6.78 -10.71
CA THR A 89 13.33 5.74 -10.32
C THR A 89 12.71 4.53 -9.64
N ARG A 90 11.42 4.61 -9.31
CA ARG A 90 10.70 3.65 -8.46
C ARG A 90 11.29 3.48 -7.06
N ILE A 91 12.15 4.39 -6.59
CA ILE A 91 12.72 4.33 -5.24
C ILE A 91 11.64 4.59 -4.21
N ILE A 92 11.54 3.69 -3.23
CA ILE A 92 10.59 3.77 -2.12
C ILE A 92 11.16 4.68 -1.04
N THR A 93 10.41 5.70 -0.65
CA THR A 93 10.83 6.69 0.36
C THR A 93 10.03 6.60 1.65
N SER A 94 8.86 5.97 1.62
CA SER A 94 8.11 5.62 2.83
C SER A 94 7.26 4.38 2.58
N LEU A 95 6.98 3.65 3.66
CA LEU A 95 6.27 2.38 3.62
C LEU A 95 5.29 2.31 4.80
N VAL A 96 4.04 1.92 4.53
CA VAL A 96 3.07 1.44 5.53
C VAL A 96 2.88 -0.04 5.27
N THR A 97 3.13 -0.87 6.26
CA THR A 97 2.99 -2.32 6.13
C THR A 97 1.81 -2.87 6.90
N ASN A 98 1.40 -4.09 6.52
CA ASN A 98 0.46 -4.88 7.31
C ASN A 98 -0.88 -4.16 7.47
N LEU A 99 -1.52 -3.88 6.33
CA LEU A 99 -2.82 -3.21 6.32
C LEU A 99 -3.92 -4.08 6.96
N GLY A 100 -3.76 -5.40 6.95
CA GLY A 100 -4.77 -6.38 7.35
C GLY A 100 -4.62 -7.01 8.73
N GLY A 101 -3.57 -6.67 9.49
CA GLY A 101 -3.25 -7.25 10.80
C GLY A 101 -3.43 -6.31 11.99
#